data_AF-A0A161M6R3-F1
#
_entry.id   AF-A0A161M6R3-F1
#
_cell.length_a   1.000
_cell.length_b   1.000
_cell.length_c   1.000
_cell.angle_alpha   90.00
_cell.angle_beta   90.00
_cell.angle_gamma   90.00
#
_symmetry.space_group_name_H-M   'P 1'
#
loop_
_entity.id
_entity.type
_entity.pdbx_description
1 polymer ?
#
loop_
_entity_poly.entity_id
_entity_poly.type
_entity_poly.pdbx_seq_one_letter_code
_entity_poly.pdbx_strand_id
1 'polypeptide(L)'
;KCTDLYTPICPSMIFTLLAVTTAIKTSLAIIGTGIWLIPMLIAGLAYYRYDSLDPESRLTNTRQLLPEYDFVIIGGGTAGAVIASRLSEIHGWTVLLLEAGPQENEISDVPSLSAYLQLSNIDWQYKT
;
A
#
# COMPACT_ATOMS: atom_id res chain seq x y z
N LYS A 1 -60.11 29.70 -2.63
CA LYS A 1 -60.07 30.80 -1.63
C LYS A 1 -59.01 30.45 -0.60
N CYS A 2 -57.79 30.98 -0.75
CA CYS A 2 -56.72 30.93 0.23
C CYS A 2 -56.17 32.35 0.34
N THR A 3 -56.89 33.18 1.09
CA THR A 3 -56.46 34.52 1.50
C THR A 3 -56.57 34.46 3.01
N ASP A 4 -55.45 34.35 3.73
CA ASP A 4 -55.23 34.83 5.10
C ASP A 4 -53.82 34.46 5.58
N LEU A 5 -53.24 35.37 6.38
CA LEU A 5 -51.84 35.51 6.75
C LEU A 5 -51.34 34.48 7.81
N TYR A 6 -51.86 33.26 7.81
CA TYR A 6 -51.39 32.16 8.67
C TYR A 6 -51.75 30.83 7.99
N THR A 7 -50.79 30.19 7.32
CA THR A 7 -51.02 29.07 6.40
C THR A 7 -51.25 27.74 7.15
N PRO A 8 -52.40 27.05 6.99
CA PRO A 8 -52.52 25.66 7.39
C PRO A 8 -51.89 24.78 6.31
N ILE A 9 -50.83 24.05 6.66
CA ILE A 9 -50.12 23.14 5.76
C ILE A 9 -51.11 22.04 5.31
N CYS A 10 -51.41 21.99 4.01
CA CYS A 10 -52.40 21.06 3.45
C CYS A 10 -51.87 19.60 3.49
N PRO A 11 -52.68 18.58 3.83
CA PRO A 11 -52.19 17.18 3.93
C PRO A 11 -51.52 16.65 2.66
N SER A 12 -51.96 17.12 1.48
CA SER A 12 -51.35 16.76 0.19
C SER A 12 -49.93 17.31 0.01
N MET A 13 -49.59 18.45 0.62
CA MET A 13 -48.23 19.01 0.61
C MET A 13 -47.28 18.24 1.54
N ILE A 14 -47.77 17.63 2.61
CA ILE A 14 -46.95 16.84 3.54
C ILE A 14 -46.53 15.53 2.87
N PHE A 15 -47.46 14.86 2.18
CA PHE A 15 -47.18 13.62 1.46
C PHE A 15 -46.16 13.80 0.32
N THR A 16 -46.25 14.89 -0.44
CA THR A 16 -45.28 15.17 -1.52
C THR A 16 -43.91 15.52 -0.95
N LEU A 17 -43.83 16.28 0.14
CA LEU A 17 -42.57 16.58 0.82
C LEU A 17 -41.91 15.32 1.40
N LEU A 18 -42.70 14.42 1.99
CA LEU A 18 -42.18 13.15 2.51
C LEU A 18 -41.66 12.25 1.37
N ALA A 19 -42.42 12.13 0.27
CA ALA A 19 -42.02 11.35 -0.89
C ALA A 19 -40.74 11.88 -1.55
N VAL A 20 -40.62 13.21 -1.70
CA VAL A 20 -39.43 13.86 -2.27
C VAL A 20 -38.22 13.69 -1.37
N THR A 21 -38.37 13.85 -0.05
CA THR A 21 -37.26 13.67 0.90
C THR A 21 -36.80 12.20 0.98
N THR A 22 -37.72 11.23 0.88
CA THR A 22 -37.34 9.82 0.77
C THR A 22 -36.64 9.51 -0.54
N ALA A 23 -37.12 10.03 -1.67
CA ALA A 23 -36.50 9.81 -2.98
C ALA A 23 -35.07 10.37 -3.06
N ILE A 24 -34.85 11.56 -2.48
CA ILE A 24 -33.52 12.19 -2.38
C ILE A 24 -32.59 11.40 -1.46
N LYS A 25 -33.08 10.91 -0.31
CA LYS A 25 -32.26 10.07 0.59
C LYS A 25 -31.88 8.74 -0.05
N THR A 26 -32.79 8.10 -0.78
CA THR A 26 -32.52 6.83 -1.48
C THR A 26 -31.56 7.02 -2.65
N SER A 27 -31.65 8.12 -3.40
CA SER A 27 -30.75 8.38 -4.53
C SER A 27 -29.32 8.70 -4.08
N LEU A 28 -29.14 9.47 -2.99
CA LEU A 28 -27.82 9.70 -2.39
C LEU A 28 -27.21 8.41 -1.81
N ALA A 29 -28.02 7.54 -1.21
CA ALA A 29 -27.55 6.26 -0.69
C ALA A 29 -27.03 5.34 -1.80
N ILE A 30 -27.71 5.26 -2.95
CA ILE A 30 -27.29 4.43 -4.09
C ILE A 30 -25.97 4.93 -4.69
N ILE A 31 -25.79 6.25 -4.83
CA ILE A 31 -24.54 6.85 -5.33
C ILE A 31 -23.38 6.63 -4.34
N GLY A 32 -23.64 6.67 -3.03
CA GLY A 32 -22.63 6.48 -1.99
C GLY A 32 -22.13 5.04 -1.84
N THR A 33 -22.97 4.03 -2.10
CA THR A 33 -22.61 2.62 -1.84
C THR A 33 -21.51 2.06 -2.75
N GLY A 34 -21.41 2.54 -3.99
CA GLY A 34 -20.38 2.07 -4.94
C GLY A 34 -19.01 2.74 -4.77
N ILE A 35 -18.98 3.97 -4.24
CA ILE A 35 -17.73 4.76 -4.13
C ILE A 35 -16.76 4.10 -3.14
N TRP A 36 -17.25 3.44 -2.10
CA TRP A 36 -16.41 2.72 -1.13
C TRP A 36 -15.68 1.51 -1.72
N LEU A 37 -16.17 0.95 -2.83
CA LEU A 37 -15.48 -0.14 -3.52
C LEU A 37 -14.29 0.35 -4.33
N ILE A 38 -14.27 1.64 -4.72
CA ILE A 38 -13.19 2.22 -5.52
C ILE A 38 -11.85 2.17 -4.78
N PRO A 39 -11.70 2.70 -3.54
CA PRO A 39 -10.42 2.62 -2.82
C PRO A 39 -10.05 1.17 -2.49
N MET A 40 -11.02 0.29 -2.23
CA MET A 40 -10.76 -1.13 -2.02
C MET A 40 -10.24 -1.81 -3.30
N LEU A 41 -10.81 -1.47 -4.46
CA LEU A 41 -10.37 -1.97 -5.76
C LEU A 41 -8.99 -1.42 -6.13
N ILE A 42 -8.74 -0.12 -5.89
CA ILE A 42 -7.43 0.50 -6.11
C ILE A 42 -6.39 -0.16 -5.22
N ALA A 43 -6.69 -0.35 -3.92
CA ALA A 43 -5.80 -1.04 -3.00
C ALA A 43 -5.53 -2.49 -3.45
N GLY A 44 -6.56 -3.23 -3.88
CA GLY A 44 -6.40 -4.59 -4.41
C GLY A 44 -5.58 -4.65 -5.71
N LEU A 45 -5.75 -3.67 -6.60
CA LEU A 45 -4.95 -3.55 -7.83
C LEU A 45 -3.51 -3.11 -7.55
N ALA A 46 -3.33 -2.23 -6.57
CA ALA A 46 -2.01 -1.78 -6.11
C ALA A 46 -1.24 -2.96 -5.49
N TYR A 47 -1.90 -3.74 -4.62
CA TYR A 47 -1.38 -5.00 -4.07
C TYR A 47 -1.01 -5.98 -5.19
N TYR A 48 -1.91 -6.22 -6.15
CA TYR A 48 -1.64 -7.14 -7.25
C TYR A 48 -0.51 -6.67 -8.18
N ARG A 49 -0.22 -5.36 -8.23
CA ARG A 49 0.86 -4.77 -9.02
C ARG A 49 1.97 -4.14 -8.17
N TYR A 50 2.16 -4.63 -6.96
CA TYR A 50 3.10 -4.02 -6.02
C TYR A 50 4.52 -3.95 -6.58
N ASP A 51 4.99 -5.04 -7.21
CA ASP A 51 6.30 -5.10 -7.86
C ASP A 51 6.59 -3.96 -8.86
N SER A 52 5.55 -3.35 -9.44
CA SER A 52 5.66 -2.24 -10.39
C SER A 52 5.36 -0.87 -9.79
N LEU A 53 4.71 -0.83 -8.62
CA LEU A 53 4.24 0.38 -7.96
C LEU A 53 4.99 0.67 -6.66
N ASP A 54 5.98 -0.15 -6.32
CA ASP A 54 6.84 0.02 -5.18
C ASP A 54 7.49 1.42 -5.20
N PRO A 55 7.19 2.29 -4.22
CA PRO A 55 7.82 3.60 -4.10
C PRO A 55 9.29 3.50 -3.66
N GLU A 56 9.70 2.38 -3.06
CA GLU A 56 11.08 2.12 -2.68
C GLU A 56 11.81 1.53 -3.91
N SER A 57 12.96 2.10 -4.25
CA SER A 57 13.64 1.70 -5.48
C SER A 57 14.11 0.25 -5.39
N ARG A 58 13.56 -0.62 -6.25
CA ARG A 58 13.93 -2.03 -6.29
C ARG A 58 15.44 -2.22 -6.52
N LEU A 59 16.07 -3.06 -5.69
CA LEU A 59 17.47 -3.42 -5.88
C LEU A 59 17.61 -4.18 -7.20
N THR A 60 18.45 -3.66 -8.09
CA THR A 60 18.70 -4.30 -9.38
C THR A 60 19.88 -5.26 -9.24
N ASN A 61 19.59 -6.56 -9.30
CA ASN A 61 20.63 -7.58 -9.33
C ASN A 61 21.53 -7.39 -10.55
N THR A 62 22.83 -7.24 -10.29
CA THR A 62 23.87 -7.16 -11.31
C THR A 62 23.91 -8.46 -12.11
N ARG A 63 23.64 -8.38 -13.43
CA ARG A 63 23.68 -9.54 -14.34
C ARG A 63 25.09 -9.90 -14.81
N GLN A 64 26.02 -8.96 -14.72
CA GLN A 64 27.41 -9.12 -15.16
C GLN A 64 28.33 -8.75 -14.01
N LEU A 65 28.95 -9.77 -13.41
CA LEU A 65 29.91 -9.57 -12.34
C LEU A 65 31.25 -9.12 -12.91
N LEU A 66 31.94 -8.26 -12.17
CA LEU A 66 33.33 -7.93 -12.43
C LEU A 66 34.22 -9.12 -12.06
N PRO A 67 35.40 -9.26 -12.67
CA PRO A 67 36.35 -10.30 -12.29
C PRO A 67 36.91 -10.12 -10.87
N GLU A 68 36.93 -8.88 -10.36
CA GLU A 68 37.43 -8.52 -9.04
C GLU A 68 36.63 -7.35 -8.45
N TYR A 69 36.60 -7.30 -7.12
CA TYR A 69 35.98 -6.24 -6.32
C TYR A 69 36.90 -5.86 -5.17
N ASP A 70 36.93 -4.59 -4.79
CA ASP A 70 37.68 -4.11 -3.63
C ASP A 70 37.07 -4.64 -2.31
N PHE A 71 35.75 -4.74 -2.27
CA PHE A 71 35.01 -5.24 -1.11
C PHE A 71 33.90 -6.21 -1.53
N VAL A 72 33.82 -7.34 -0.82
CA VAL A 72 32.71 -8.28 -0.90
C VAL A 72 32.03 -8.36 0.45
N ILE A 73 30.76 -7.96 0.51
CA ILE A 73 29.94 -7.94 1.72
C ILE A 73 28.95 -9.10 1.63
N ILE A 74 28.93 -9.95 2.64
CA ILE A 74 28.01 -11.10 2.72
C ILE A 74 26.94 -10.77 3.75
N GLY A 75 25.70 -10.65 3.27
CA GLY A 75 24.52 -10.27 4.03
C GLY A 75 24.19 -8.78 3.88
N GLY A 76 23.08 -8.46 3.23
CA GLY A 76 22.40 -7.17 3.13
C GLY A 76 21.47 -6.86 4.29
N GLY A 77 21.71 -7.44 5.47
CA GLY A 77 21.04 -7.04 6.71
C GLY A 77 21.43 -5.62 7.16
N THR A 78 21.00 -5.23 8.36
CA THR A 78 21.17 -3.86 8.88
C THR A 78 22.60 -3.32 8.79
N ALA A 79 23.60 -4.11 9.19
CA ALA A 79 25.00 -3.69 9.12
C ALA A 79 25.55 -3.70 7.70
N GLY A 80 25.28 -4.75 6.93
CA GLY A 80 25.81 -4.91 5.58
C GLY A 80 25.29 -3.87 4.60
N ALA A 81 24.00 -3.52 4.69
CA ALA A 81 23.40 -2.46 3.87
C ALA A 81 24.05 -1.10 4.14
N VAL A 82 24.30 -0.76 5.42
CA VAL A 82 24.95 0.51 5.81
C VAL A 82 26.39 0.56 5.32
N ILE A 83 27.15 -0.53 5.49
CA ILE A 83 28.54 -0.59 5.03
C ILE A 83 28.60 -0.50 3.51
N ALA A 84 27.76 -1.25 2.79
CA ALA A 84 27.71 -1.22 1.33
C ALA A 84 27.42 0.21 0.82
N SER A 85 26.43 0.88 1.41
CA SER A 85 26.09 2.26 1.10
C SER A 85 27.30 3.19 1.28
N ARG A 86 27.98 3.15 2.43
CA ARG A 86 29.13 4.03 2.70
C ARG A 86 30.35 3.77 1.84
N LEU A 87 30.69 2.50 1.60
CA LEU A 87 31.83 2.17 0.73
C LEU A 87 31.55 2.58 -0.72
N SER A 88 30.29 2.46 -1.18
CA SER A 88 29.89 2.84 -2.53
C SER A 88 29.90 4.36 -2.80
N GLU A 89 29.92 5.20 -1.75
CA GLU A 89 30.05 6.66 -1.89
C GLU A 89 31.44 7.08 -2.40
N ILE A 90 32.46 6.25 -2.22
CA ILE A 90 33.85 6.55 -2.59
C ILE A 90 34.08 6.18 -4.06
N HIS A 91 34.30 7.20 -4.89
CA HIS A 91 34.63 7.01 -6.30
C HIS A 91 35.94 6.23 -6.45
N GLY A 92 35.88 5.12 -7.18
CA GLY A 92 37.02 4.25 -7.47
C GLY A 92 37.00 2.92 -6.72
N TRP A 93 36.14 2.76 -5.71
CA TRP A 93 35.92 1.47 -5.08
C TRP A 93 34.77 0.70 -5.72
N THR A 94 34.98 -0.59 -5.86
CA THR A 94 34.01 -1.57 -6.35
C THR A 94 33.53 -2.44 -5.19
N VAL A 95 32.21 -2.46 -4.99
CA VAL A 95 31.59 -3.15 -3.86
C VAL A 95 30.58 -4.16 -4.38
N LEU A 96 30.73 -5.42 -3.97
CA LEU A 96 29.77 -6.49 -4.23
C LEU A 96 29.05 -6.85 -2.93
N LEU A 97 27.72 -6.70 -2.92
CA LEU A 97 26.87 -7.17 -1.83
C LEU A 97 26.18 -8.48 -2.25
N LEU A 98 26.32 -9.51 -1.42
CA LEU A 98 25.67 -10.80 -1.59
C LEU A 98 24.62 -10.98 -0.50
N GLU A 99 23.36 -11.07 -0.87
CA GLU A 99 22.25 -11.35 0.05
C GLU A 99 21.62 -12.71 -0.31
N ALA A 100 21.37 -13.53 0.70
CA ALA A 100 20.80 -14.87 0.50
C ALA A 100 19.27 -14.82 0.36
N GLY A 101 18.64 -13.85 1.03
CA GLY A 101 17.20 -13.62 0.96
C GLY A 101 16.73 -13.10 -0.40
N PRO A 102 15.44 -13.26 -0.70
CA PRO A 102 14.81 -12.61 -1.84
C PRO A 102 14.69 -11.10 -1.60
N GLN A 103 14.18 -10.37 -2.61
CA GLN A 103 13.65 -9.03 -2.39
C GLN A 103 12.55 -9.07 -1.31
N GLU A 104 12.48 -8.02 -0.52
CA GLU A 104 11.41 -7.76 0.43
C GLU A 104 10.02 -7.85 -0.20
N ASN A 105 9.01 -8.09 0.65
CA ASN A 105 7.62 -8.18 0.24
C ASN A 105 6.77 -7.20 1.06
N GLU A 106 5.54 -6.96 0.61
CA GLU A 106 4.63 -6.01 1.27
C GLU A 106 4.39 -6.31 2.76
N ILE A 107 4.47 -7.59 3.13
CA ILE A 107 4.24 -8.03 4.50
C ILE A 107 5.38 -7.58 5.41
N SER A 108 6.62 -7.51 4.91
CA SER A 108 7.76 -6.99 5.69
C SER A 108 7.70 -5.49 5.95
N ASP A 109 7.01 -4.72 5.11
CA ASP A 109 6.96 -3.27 5.23
C ASP A 109 5.93 -2.79 6.25
N VAL A 110 5.02 -3.68 6.68
CA VAL A 110 3.94 -3.37 7.62
C VAL A 110 4.28 -3.96 8.99
N PRO A 111 4.68 -3.14 10.00
CA PRO A 111 5.13 -3.65 11.29
C PRO A 111 4.12 -4.53 12.02
N SER A 112 2.82 -4.24 11.87
CA SER A 112 1.74 -5.03 12.49
C SER A 112 1.59 -6.43 11.90
N LEU A 113 2.16 -6.70 10.72
CA LEU A 113 2.14 -8.01 10.06
C LEU A 113 3.41 -8.83 10.30
N SER A 114 4.38 -8.32 11.08
CA SER A 114 5.67 -8.99 11.34
C SER A 114 5.54 -10.45 11.83
N ALA A 115 4.48 -10.78 12.58
CA ALA A 115 4.23 -12.15 13.03
C ALA A 115 3.99 -13.15 11.88
N TYR A 116 3.49 -12.69 10.72
CA TYR A 116 3.28 -13.55 9.54
C TYR A 116 4.58 -14.01 8.88
N LEU A 117 5.69 -13.32 9.16
CA LEU A 117 6.99 -13.60 8.57
C LEU A 117 7.75 -14.69 9.32
N GLN A 118 7.37 -14.96 10.56
CA GLN A 118 7.98 -16.01 11.37
C GLN A 118 7.70 -17.38 10.74
N LEU A 119 8.71 -18.25 10.68
CA LEU A 119 8.62 -19.57 10.05
C LEU A 119 8.26 -19.56 8.55
N SER A 120 8.33 -18.40 7.92
CA SER A 120 8.18 -18.27 6.46
C SER A 120 9.51 -18.55 5.76
N ASN A 121 9.52 -18.41 4.42
CA ASN A 121 10.72 -18.53 3.59
C ASN A 121 11.72 -17.37 3.75
N ILE A 122 11.34 -16.27 4.42
CA ILE A 122 12.26 -15.16 4.72
C ILE A 122 12.90 -15.26 6.10
N ASP A 123 12.45 -16.22 6.93
CA ASP A 123 13.04 -16.52 8.23
C ASP A 123 14.09 -17.63 8.08
N TRP A 124 15.24 -17.47 8.74
CA TRP A 124 16.31 -18.48 8.76
C TRP A 124 15.94 -19.73 9.58
N GLN A 125 15.00 -19.61 10.52
CA GLN A 125 14.47 -20.74 11.31
C GLN A 125 15.54 -21.56 12.06
N TYR A 126 16.57 -20.90 12.58
CA TYR A 126 17.58 -21.59 13.40
C TYR A 126 16.95 -22.30 14.61
N LYS A 127 17.38 -23.53 14.85
CA LYS A 127 17.01 -24.32 16.04
C LYS A 127 18.24 -24.46 16.93
N THR A 128 18.05 -24.20 18.23
CA THR A 128 19.08 -24.27 19.28
C THR A 128 18.94 -25.55 20.09
#